data_AF-A0AAF0LDG6-F1
#
_entry.id   AF-A0AAF0LDG6-F1
#
_cell.length_a   1.000
_cell.length_b   1.000
_cell.length_c   1.000
_cell.angle_alpha   90.00
_cell.angle_beta   90.00
_cell.angle_gamma   90.00
#
_symmetry.space_group_name_H-M   'P 1'
#
loop_
_entity.id
_entity.type
_entity.pdbx_description
1 polymer ?
#
loop_
_entity_poly.entity_id
_entity_poly.type
_entity_poly.pdbx_seq_one_letter_code
_entity_poly.pdbx_strand_id
1 'polypeptide(L)'
;MTTPPSTCTRPSPWERAAPPGPSDGRTRVVVVCAANLARSPLVERLLQAELDARAPGRFAVSSCGVRVLERGAMVPGVRRMLRDRGLDASGHRASPLQATRLRGATLVLTAEEAHSVAVLERVPALLNRTFTVLEFAAIARHHRARGLDPAGLLQRAGSLRAAVTAEGGDRDLIDPVGPDPARLATLEAQLGDAVTVIADALAATRG
;
A
#
# COMPACT_ATOMS: atom_id res chain seq x y z
N MET A 1 10.53 45.95 -27.76
CA MET A 1 10.38 45.26 -26.47
C MET A 1 9.05 44.54 -26.49
N THR A 2 9.07 43.23 -26.73
CA THR A 2 7.85 42.41 -26.82
C THR A 2 8.05 41.23 -25.88
N THR A 3 7.32 41.23 -24.77
CA THR A 3 7.31 40.13 -23.79
C THR A 3 6.65 38.90 -24.42
N PRO A 4 7.23 37.69 -24.32
CA PRO A 4 6.56 36.50 -24.82
C PRO A 4 5.37 36.14 -23.90
N PRO A 5 4.31 35.52 -24.44
CA PRO A 5 3.13 35.17 -23.65
C PRO A 5 3.46 34.06 -22.65
N SER A 6 3.06 34.26 -21.39
CA SER A 6 3.09 33.25 -20.35
C SER A 6 2.20 32.08 -20.78
N THR A 7 2.81 30.94 -21.12
CA THR A 7 2.09 29.69 -21.37
C THR A 7 1.51 29.19 -20.04
N CYS A 8 0.20 29.34 -19.89
CA CYS A 8 -0.55 28.68 -18.84
C CYS A 8 -0.59 27.18 -19.17
N THR A 9 0.39 26.41 -18.69
CA THR A 9 0.45 24.96 -18.85
C THR A 9 -0.79 24.33 -18.20
N ARG A 10 -1.67 23.74 -19.01
CA ARG A 10 -2.82 22.97 -18.49
C ARG A 10 -2.29 21.85 -17.60
N PRO A 11 -2.87 21.64 -16.39
CA PRO A 11 -2.47 20.54 -15.55
C PRO A 11 -2.65 19.23 -16.31
N SER A 12 -1.63 18.40 -16.23
CA SER A 12 -1.59 17.06 -16.78
C SER A 12 -2.84 16.25 -16.39
N PRO A 13 -3.22 15.22 -17.16
CA PRO A 13 -4.33 14.33 -16.80
C PRO A 13 -4.19 13.66 -15.43
N TRP A 14 -2.99 13.65 -14.85
CA TRP A 14 -2.69 13.08 -13.54
C TRP A 14 -2.76 14.07 -12.38
N GLU A 15 -2.67 15.38 -12.63
CA GLU A 15 -2.89 16.45 -11.62
C GLU A 15 -4.36 16.66 -11.26
N ARG A 16 -5.29 16.22 -12.13
CA ARG A 16 -6.73 16.34 -11.89
C ARG A 16 -7.33 15.27 -10.98
N ALA A 17 -6.54 14.29 -10.52
CA ALA A 17 -7.02 13.41 -9.47
C ALA A 17 -7.15 14.22 -8.19
N ALA A 18 -8.38 14.41 -7.73
CA ALA A 18 -8.65 15.12 -6.49
C ALA A 18 -7.75 14.55 -5.38
N PRO A 19 -7.07 15.40 -4.60
CA PRO A 19 -6.42 14.92 -3.40
C PRO A 19 -7.47 14.19 -2.55
N PRO A 20 -7.07 13.16 -1.79
CA PRO A 20 -7.99 12.58 -0.81
C PRO A 20 -8.59 13.72 0.03
N GLY A 21 -9.91 13.68 0.22
CA GLY A 21 -10.65 14.69 0.97
C GLY A 21 -10.12 14.89 2.40
N PRO A 22 -10.61 15.91 3.11
CA PRO A 22 -10.22 16.15 4.51
C PRO A 22 -10.36 14.88 5.34
N SER A 23 -9.45 14.70 6.31
CA SER A 23 -9.34 13.50 7.14
C SER A 23 -10.69 13.19 7.80
N ASP A 24 -11.33 12.14 7.33
CA ASP A 24 -12.58 11.56 7.85
C ASP A 24 -12.42 10.86 9.21
N GLY A 25 -11.35 11.20 9.96
CA GLY A 25 -10.98 10.56 11.22
C GLY A 25 -10.34 9.17 11.08
N ARG A 26 -10.22 8.62 9.86
CA ARG A 26 -9.68 7.27 9.66
C ARG A 26 -8.16 7.23 9.61
N THR A 27 -7.61 6.13 10.09
CA THR A 27 -6.20 5.78 9.92
C THR A 27 -5.96 5.39 8.45
N ARG A 28 -5.03 6.08 7.78
CA ARG A 28 -4.83 5.94 6.33
C ARG A 28 -3.64 5.05 6.00
N VAL A 29 -3.91 3.94 5.33
CA VAL A 29 -2.90 3.01 4.81
C VAL A 29 -2.79 3.19 3.30
N VAL A 30 -1.56 3.34 2.80
CA VAL A 30 -1.29 3.44 1.35
C VAL A 30 -0.44 2.26 0.90
N VAL A 31 -0.91 1.52 -0.09
CA VAL A 31 -0.17 0.39 -0.69
C VAL A 31 0.46 0.80 -2.01
N VAL A 32 1.75 0.51 -2.22
CA VAL A 32 2.52 0.97 -3.37
C VAL A 32 3.18 -0.20 -4.10
N CYS A 33 3.07 -0.23 -5.43
CA CYS A 33 3.86 -1.13 -6.27
C CYS A 33 4.36 -0.41 -7.53
N ALA A 34 4.77 -1.14 -8.57
CA ALA A 34 5.24 -0.58 -9.82
C ALA A 34 4.14 0.18 -10.58
N ALA A 35 3.18 -0.56 -11.18
CA ALA A 35 2.19 -0.01 -12.10
C ALA A 35 0.79 0.18 -11.49
N ASN A 36 0.57 -0.23 -10.24
CA ASN A 36 -0.76 -0.21 -9.60
C ASN A 36 -1.85 -1.00 -10.34
N LEU A 37 -1.45 -2.12 -10.99
CA LEU A 37 -2.35 -3.01 -11.71
C LEU A 37 -2.47 -4.41 -11.08
N ALA A 38 -1.56 -4.78 -10.17
CA ALA A 38 -1.51 -6.14 -9.64
C ALA A 38 -1.37 -6.18 -8.10
N ARG A 39 -0.13 -6.05 -7.58
CA ARG A 39 0.19 -6.27 -6.17
C ARG A 39 -0.48 -5.27 -5.22
N SER A 40 -0.29 -3.97 -5.44
CA SER A 40 -0.87 -2.95 -4.56
C SER A 40 -2.40 -2.92 -4.54
N PRO A 41 -3.14 -3.04 -5.67
CA PRO A 41 -4.60 -3.11 -5.60
C PRO A 41 -5.13 -4.43 -5.02
N LEU A 42 -4.41 -5.55 -5.17
CA LEU A 42 -4.75 -6.81 -4.51
C LEU A 42 -4.70 -6.65 -2.99
N VAL A 43 -3.56 -6.17 -2.47
CA VAL A 43 -3.35 -5.97 -1.03
C VAL A 43 -4.30 -4.90 -0.49
N GLU A 44 -4.60 -3.83 -1.23
CA GLU A 44 -5.59 -2.84 -0.83
C GLU A 44 -6.95 -3.48 -0.52
N ARG A 45 -7.48 -4.27 -1.47
CA ARG A 45 -8.82 -4.86 -1.33
C ARG A 45 -8.88 -5.92 -0.25
N LEU A 46 -7.86 -6.78 -0.17
CA LEU A 46 -7.76 -7.78 0.90
C LEU A 46 -7.68 -7.09 2.27
N LEU A 47 -6.78 -6.12 2.43
CA LEU A 47 -6.57 -5.46 3.72
C LEU A 47 -7.77 -4.62 4.14
N GLN A 48 -8.41 -3.89 3.21
CA GLN A 48 -9.61 -3.14 3.52
C GLN A 48 -10.73 -4.06 4.00
N ALA A 49 -10.95 -5.20 3.34
CA ALA A 49 -11.98 -6.16 3.75
C ALA A 49 -11.73 -6.73 5.16
N GLU A 50 -10.49 -7.15 5.44
CA GLU A 50 -10.12 -7.68 6.77
C GLU A 50 -10.26 -6.61 7.87
N LEU A 51 -9.93 -5.35 7.58
CA LEU A 51 -10.07 -4.23 8.51
C LEU A 51 -11.52 -3.82 8.73
N ASP A 52 -12.35 -3.82 7.69
CA ASP A 52 -13.79 -3.52 7.81
C ASP A 52 -14.49 -4.57 8.69
N ALA A 53 -14.09 -5.83 8.61
CA ALA A 53 -14.62 -6.91 9.44
C ALA A 53 -14.22 -6.79 10.92
N ARG A 54 -13.04 -6.24 11.23
CA ARG A 54 -12.49 -6.17 12.60
C ARG A 54 -12.67 -4.83 13.29
N ALA A 55 -12.64 -3.75 12.52
CA ALA A 55 -12.54 -2.37 12.99
C ALA A 55 -13.29 -1.44 12.01
N PRO A 56 -14.61 -1.64 11.83
CA PRO A 56 -15.39 -0.96 10.81
C PRO A 56 -15.30 0.55 10.92
N GLY A 57 -15.02 1.21 9.79
CA GLY A 57 -14.95 2.66 9.71
C GLY A 57 -13.73 3.30 10.36
N ARG A 58 -12.77 2.54 10.90
CA ARG A 58 -11.55 3.09 11.52
C ARG A 58 -10.40 3.28 10.54
N PHE A 59 -10.41 2.55 9.44
CA PHE A 59 -9.30 2.51 8.47
C PHE A 59 -9.77 2.83 7.06
N ALA A 60 -8.88 3.48 6.31
CA ALA A 60 -9.04 3.68 4.88
C ALA A 60 -7.76 3.24 4.17
N VAL A 61 -7.87 2.18 3.38
CA VAL A 61 -6.77 1.64 2.57
C VAL A 61 -6.92 2.15 1.14
N SER A 62 -5.81 2.56 0.55
CA SER A 62 -5.74 3.00 -0.84
C SER A 62 -4.45 2.52 -1.49
N SER A 63 -4.39 2.49 -2.82
CA SER A 63 -3.18 2.08 -3.53
C SER A 63 -2.76 3.06 -4.62
N CYS A 64 -1.47 3.03 -4.94
CA CYS A 64 -0.88 3.75 -6.06
C CYS A 64 0.36 3.01 -6.61
N GLY A 65 0.98 3.58 -7.64
CA GLY A 65 2.13 2.99 -8.33
C GLY A 65 3.22 3.99 -8.66
N VAL A 66 4.48 3.60 -8.52
CA VAL A 66 5.64 4.47 -8.78
C VAL A 66 5.80 4.83 -10.25
N ARG A 67 5.34 3.96 -11.15
CA ARG A 67 5.46 4.09 -12.61
C ARG A 67 4.17 3.62 -13.28
N VAL A 68 3.12 4.43 -13.14
CA VAL A 68 1.83 4.21 -13.79
C VAL A 68 1.86 4.83 -15.18
N LEU A 69 1.77 3.97 -16.21
CA LEU A 69 1.75 4.40 -17.62
C LEU A 69 0.34 4.74 -18.09
N GLU A 70 -0.67 4.03 -17.57
CA GLU A 70 -2.07 4.22 -17.92
C GLU A 70 -2.98 3.99 -16.71
N ARG A 71 -4.19 4.55 -16.73
CA ARG A 71 -5.22 4.34 -15.70
C ARG A 71 -5.97 3.02 -15.95
N GLY A 72 -5.23 1.92 -16.04
CA GLY A 72 -5.77 0.59 -16.34
C GLY A 72 -6.55 -0.04 -15.18
N ALA A 73 -7.34 -1.06 -15.50
CA ALA A 73 -7.96 -1.94 -14.51
C ALA A 73 -6.94 -2.94 -13.95
N MET A 74 -7.26 -3.60 -12.84
CA MET A 74 -6.41 -4.68 -12.32
C MET A 74 -6.20 -5.78 -13.37
N VAL A 75 -5.02 -6.40 -13.35
CA VAL A 75 -4.71 -7.52 -14.25
C VAL A 75 -5.69 -8.68 -14.05
N PRO A 76 -6.02 -9.46 -15.10
CA PRO A 76 -7.08 -10.47 -15.02
C PRO A 76 -6.91 -11.50 -13.90
N GLY A 77 -5.67 -11.95 -13.66
CA GLY A 77 -5.34 -12.91 -12.59
C GLY A 77 -5.67 -12.38 -11.20
N VAL A 78 -5.27 -11.15 -10.90
CA VAL A 78 -5.57 -10.49 -9.62
C VAL A 78 -7.08 -10.27 -9.44
N ARG A 79 -7.79 -9.88 -10.51
CA ARG A 79 -9.26 -9.76 -10.44
C ARG A 79 -9.93 -11.10 -10.14
N ARG A 80 -9.38 -12.20 -10.66
CA ARG A 80 -9.88 -13.56 -10.39
C ARG A 80 -9.65 -13.91 -8.91
N MET A 81 -8.43 -13.73 -8.40
CA MET A 81 -8.11 -13.98 -6.99
C MET A 81 -9.05 -13.27 -6.00
N LEU A 82 -9.43 -12.02 -6.29
CA LEU A 82 -10.39 -11.28 -5.49
C LEU A 82 -11.80 -11.85 -5.57
N ARG A 83 -12.29 -12.17 -6.79
CA ARG A 83 -13.62 -12.76 -6.98
C ARG A 83 -13.74 -14.13 -6.33
N ASP A 84 -12.70 -14.95 -6.40
CA ASP A 84 -12.67 -16.29 -5.80
C ASP A 84 -12.77 -16.21 -4.26
N ARG A 85 -12.44 -15.05 -3.68
CA ARG A 85 -12.61 -14.72 -2.26
C ARG A 85 -13.89 -13.93 -1.95
N GLY A 86 -14.79 -13.78 -2.92
CA GLY A 86 -16.03 -13.02 -2.77
C GLY A 86 -15.87 -11.51 -2.70
N LEU A 87 -14.70 -10.96 -3.08
CA LEU A 87 -14.41 -9.53 -3.03
C LEU A 87 -14.65 -8.83 -4.37
N ASP A 88 -15.05 -7.56 -4.30
CA ASP A 88 -15.20 -6.72 -5.48
C ASP A 88 -13.84 -6.40 -6.12
N ALA A 89 -13.73 -6.73 -7.41
CA ALA A 89 -12.58 -6.45 -8.27
C ALA A 89 -12.86 -5.36 -9.32
N SER A 90 -13.98 -4.65 -9.20
CA SER A 90 -14.40 -3.60 -10.11
C SER A 90 -13.99 -2.21 -9.62
N GLY A 91 -14.25 -1.19 -10.45
CA GLY A 91 -13.99 0.22 -10.12
C GLY A 91 -12.51 0.65 -10.04
N HIS A 92 -11.56 -0.29 -9.91
CA HIS A 92 -10.14 0.04 -9.81
C HIS A 92 -9.61 0.73 -11.07
N ARG A 93 -8.83 1.79 -10.85
CA ARG A 93 -8.09 2.51 -11.88
C ARG A 93 -6.71 2.85 -11.35
N ALA A 94 -5.68 2.37 -12.05
CA ALA A 94 -4.30 2.62 -11.68
C ALA A 94 -4.05 4.12 -11.49
N SER A 95 -3.32 4.42 -10.43
CA SER A 95 -3.13 5.78 -9.92
C SER A 95 -1.66 6.03 -9.61
N PRO A 96 -1.05 7.09 -10.15
CA PRO A 96 0.37 7.37 -9.94
C PRO A 96 0.65 7.80 -8.51
N LEU A 97 1.85 7.45 -8.02
CA LEU A 97 2.39 7.90 -6.76
C LEU A 97 2.67 9.40 -6.81
N GLN A 98 2.01 10.14 -5.92
CA GLN A 98 2.15 11.59 -5.77
C GLN A 98 2.20 11.92 -4.28
N ALA A 99 2.92 12.99 -3.91
CA ALA A 99 2.98 13.45 -2.52
C ALA A 99 1.60 13.76 -1.93
N THR A 100 0.65 14.24 -2.75
CA THR A 100 -0.74 14.49 -2.36
C THR A 100 -1.48 13.22 -1.94
N ARG A 101 -1.17 12.06 -2.53
CA ARG A 101 -1.79 10.77 -2.15
C ARG A 101 -1.22 10.22 -0.85
N LEU A 102 0.05 10.50 -0.59
CA LEU A 102 0.73 10.13 0.66
C LEU A 102 0.39 11.07 1.82
N ARG A 103 -0.27 12.21 1.56
CA ARG A 103 -0.66 13.17 2.59
C ARG A 103 -1.56 12.50 3.62
N GLY A 104 -1.16 12.56 4.88
CA GLY A 104 -1.90 11.96 5.99
C GLY A 104 -1.80 10.43 6.08
N ALA A 105 -0.95 9.79 5.26
CA ALA A 105 -0.66 8.38 5.43
C ALA A 105 -0.01 8.12 6.80
N THR A 106 -0.63 7.26 7.58
CA THR A 106 -0.07 6.78 8.85
C THR A 106 0.85 5.60 8.59
N LEU A 107 0.53 4.76 7.60
CA LEU A 107 1.32 3.60 7.17
C LEU A 107 1.38 3.55 5.64
N VAL A 108 2.57 3.26 5.11
CA VAL A 108 2.80 2.95 3.70
C VAL A 108 3.35 1.53 3.60
N LEU A 109 2.68 0.69 2.82
CA LEU A 109 3.08 -0.68 2.54
C LEU A 109 3.55 -0.79 1.09
N THR A 110 4.76 -1.25 0.86
CA THR A 110 5.35 -1.36 -0.47
C THR A 110 5.46 -2.81 -0.90
N ALA A 111 5.30 -3.06 -2.19
CA ALA A 111 5.44 -4.41 -2.74
C ALA A 111 6.90 -4.87 -2.81
N GLU A 112 7.85 -3.93 -2.91
CA GLU A 112 9.29 -4.22 -2.96
C GLU A 112 10.06 -3.10 -2.24
N GLU A 113 11.29 -3.38 -1.79
CA GLU A 113 12.17 -2.37 -1.20
C GLU A 113 12.43 -1.17 -2.13
N ALA A 114 12.61 -1.41 -3.43
CA ALA A 114 12.79 -0.35 -4.43
C ALA A 114 11.60 0.64 -4.47
N HIS A 115 10.38 0.18 -4.18
CA HIS A 115 9.22 1.05 -4.07
C HIS A 115 9.24 1.89 -2.79
N SER A 116 9.83 1.39 -1.70
CA SER A 116 10.07 2.17 -0.48
C SER A 116 11.01 3.34 -0.76
N VAL A 117 12.09 3.10 -1.50
CA VAL A 117 13.02 4.17 -1.92
C VAL A 117 12.25 5.25 -2.70
N ALA A 118 11.45 4.87 -3.70
CA ALA A 118 10.67 5.83 -4.50
C ALA A 118 9.62 6.63 -3.69
N VAL A 119 9.08 6.05 -2.61
CA VAL A 119 8.21 6.76 -1.65
C VAL A 119 9.02 7.77 -0.86
N LEU A 120 10.18 7.38 -0.33
CA LEU A 120 11.01 8.22 0.54
C LEU A 120 11.71 9.35 -0.21
N GLU A 121 12.05 9.16 -1.49
CA GLU A 121 12.51 10.24 -2.38
C GLU A 121 11.47 11.35 -2.53
N ARG A 122 10.17 11.01 -2.48
CA ARG A 122 9.08 11.98 -2.60
C ARG A 122 8.68 12.58 -1.26
N VAL A 123 8.65 11.78 -0.21
CA VAL A 123 8.22 12.19 1.14
C VAL A 123 9.14 11.55 2.20
N PRO A 124 10.32 12.14 2.47
CA PRO A 124 11.28 11.58 3.44
C PRO A 124 10.72 11.40 4.85
N ALA A 125 9.74 12.22 5.25
CA ALA A 125 9.07 12.16 6.55
C ALA A 125 8.34 10.82 6.82
N LEU A 126 8.15 9.97 5.80
CA LEU A 126 7.52 8.66 5.93
C LEU A 126 8.50 7.53 6.26
N LEU A 127 9.78 7.82 6.53
CA LEU A 127 10.81 6.82 6.81
C LEU A 127 10.39 5.77 7.85
N ASN A 128 9.84 6.23 8.97
CA ASN A 128 9.40 5.38 10.08
C ASN A 128 7.97 4.82 9.90
N ARG A 129 7.38 5.03 8.73
CA ARG A 129 6.00 4.65 8.38
C ARG A 129 5.93 3.83 7.09
N THR A 130 7.06 3.58 6.44
CA THR A 130 7.13 2.87 5.15
C THR A 130 7.81 1.54 5.37
N PHE A 131 7.13 0.45 5.06
CA PHE A 131 7.59 -0.94 5.21
C PHE A 131 7.22 -1.71 3.95
N THR A 132 7.94 -2.80 3.62
CA THR A 132 7.38 -3.74 2.65
C THR A 132 6.23 -4.53 3.27
N VAL A 133 5.33 -5.07 2.45
CA VAL A 133 4.19 -5.87 2.94
C VAL A 133 4.68 -7.06 3.77
N LEU A 134 5.65 -7.81 3.26
CA LEU A 134 6.18 -8.99 3.95
C LEU A 134 6.99 -8.63 5.19
N GLU A 135 7.76 -7.54 5.15
CA GLU A 135 8.48 -7.02 6.32
C GLU A 135 7.51 -6.63 7.45
N PHE A 136 6.46 -5.86 7.13
CA PHE A 136 5.50 -5.42 8.15
C PHE A 136 4.71 -6.60 8.73
N ALA A 137 4.35 -7.58 7.89
CA ALA A 137 3.73 -8.82 8.36
C ALA A 137 4.64 -9.60 9.31
N ALA A 138 5.93 -9.76 8.98
CA ALA A 138 6.90 -10.39 9.86
C ALA A 138 6.99 -9.65 11.20
N ILE A 139 7.18 -8.32 11.19
CA ILE A 139 7.18 -7.48 12.40
C ILE A 139 5.91 -7.68 13.23
N ALA A 140 4.74 -7.69 12.58
CA ALA A 140 3.46 -7.89 13.24
C ALA A 140 3.35 -9.28 13.92
N ARG A 141 3.98 -10.33 13.39
CA ARG A 141 4.06 -11.65 14.06
C ARG A 141 4.86 -11.60 15.37
N HIS A 142 5.91 -10.78 15.43
CA HIS A 142 6.69 -10.57 16.67
C HIS A 142 6.01 -9.61 17.64
N HIS A 143 4.98 -8.89 17.19
CA HIS A 143 4.27 -7.91 18.00
C HIS A 143 3.30 -8.57 18.98
N ARG A 144 3.68 -8.62 20.26
CA ARG A 144 2.82 -9.13 21.35
C ARG A 144 2.12 -8.06 22.18
N ALA A 145 2.49 -6.79 22.00
CA ALA A 145 1.91 -5.70 22.77
C ALA A 145 0.48 -5.41 22.29
N ARG A 146 -0.39 -4.99 23.20
CA ARG A 146 -1.80 -4.64 22.90
C ARG A 146 -2.11 -3.25 23.41
N GLY A 147 -3.07 -2.58 22.77
CA GLY A 147 -3.59 -1.31 23.24
C GLY A 147 -2.70 -0.09 22.95
N LEU A 148 -1.74 -0.23 22.03
CA LEU A 148 -1.05 0.94 21.45
C LEU A 148 -2.02 1.73 20.59
N ASP A 149 -1.82 3.03 20.49
CA ASP A 149 -2.40 3.81 19.41
C ASP A 149 -1.68 3.48 18.08
N PRO A 150 -2.19 3.92 16.92
CA PRO A 150 -1.55 3.66 15.63
C PRO A 150 -0.10 4.17 15.57
N ALA A 151 0.20 5.30 16.22
CA ALA A 151 1.55 5.87 16.23
C ALA A 151 2.54 4.99 17.02
N GLY A 152 2.12 4.51 18.19
CA GLY A 152 2.92 3.62 19.04
C GLY A 152 3.20 2.27 18.38
N LEU A 153 2.23 1.71 17.64
CA LEU A 153 2.45 0.49 16.84
C LEU A 153 3.56 0.72 15.81
N LEU A 154 3.54 1.83 15.08
CA LEU A 154 4.52 2.14 14.03
C LEU A 154 5.90 2.42 14.62
N GLN A 155 5.98 3.14 15.74
CA GLN A 155 7.23 3.33 16.47
C GLN A 155 7.82 1.98 16.90
N ARG A 156 6.98 1.09 17.43
CA ARG A 156 7.40 -0.25 17.82
C ARG A 156 7.87 -1.06 16.60
N ALA A 157 7.15 -0.98 15.49
CA ALA A 157 7.53 -1.64 14.25
C ALA A 157 8.91 -1.17 13.76
N GLY A 158 9.17 0.15 13.78
CA GLY A 158 10.49 0.70 13.47
C GLY A 158 11.61 0.15 14.37
N SER A 159 11.34 -0.04 15.67
CA SER A 159 12.33 -0.62 16.60
C SER A 159 12.62 -2.11 16.36
N LEU A 160 11.68 -2.84 15.74
CA LEU A 160 11.81 -4.28 15.46
C LEU A 160 12.39 -4.58 14.07
N ARG A 161 12.46 -3.59 13.18
CA ARG A 161 12.96 -3.71 11.81
C ARG A 161 14.32 -4.38 11.70
N ALA A 162 15.29 -3.97 12.52
CA ALA A 162 16.63 -4.54 12.48
C ALA A 162 16.65 -6.02 12.89
N ALA A 163 15.86 -6.40 13.89
CA ALA A 163 15.74 -7.79 14.33
C ALA A 163 15.11 -8.66 13.24
N VAL A 164 13.98 -8.24 12.68
CA VAL A 164 13.30 -8.97 11.59
C VAL A 164 14.17 -9.06 10.35
N THR A 165 14.93 -8.02 10.02
CA THR A 165 15.87 -8.07 8.88
C THR A 165 16.98 -9.08 9.10
N ALA A 166 17.48 -9.22 10.34
CA ALA A 166 18.52 -10.17 10.70
C ALA A 166 18.05 -11.63 10.68
N GLU A 167 16.76 -11.89 10.92
CA GLU A 167 16.15 -13.22 10.80
C GLU A 167 16.09 -13.71 9.34
N GLY A 168 16.17 -12.79 8.38
CA GLY A 168 16.16 -13.09 6.95
C GLY A 168 14.77 -13.41 6.39
N GLY A 169 14.75 -13.93 5.16
CA GLY A 169 13.52 -14.22 4.42
C GLY A 169 13.22 -13.20 3.32
N ASP A 170 12.26 -13.55 2.47
CA ASP A 170 11.83 -12.69 1.37
C ASP A 170 11.02 -11.49 1.90
N ARG A 171 11.38 -10.30 1.44
CA ARG A 171 10.73 -9.04 1.80
C ARG A 171 9.91 -8.47 0.65
N ASP A 172 10.08 -9.01 -0.55
CA ASP A 172 9.51 -8.48 -1.78
C ASP A 172 8.40 -9.41 -2.29
N LEU A 173 7.26 -8.83 -2.61
CA LEU A 173 6.19 -9.53 -3.32
C LEU A 173 6.57 -9.65 -4.80
N ILE A 174 6.65 -10.88 -5.29
CA ILE A 174 6.96 -11.17 -6.69
C ILE A 174 5.98 -10.43 -7.61
N ASP A 175 6.50 -9.76 -8.65
CA ASP A 175 5.63 -9.17 -9.67
C ASP A 175 4.95 -10.28 -10.49
N PRO A 176 3.62 -10.43 -10.42
CA PRO A 176 2.90 -11.45 -11.17
C PRO A 176 2.79 -11.11 -12.66
N VAL A 177 3.13 -9.88 -13.07
CA VAL A 177 3.13 -9.48 -14.47
C VAL A 177 4.40 -10.00 -15.14
N GLY A 178 4.23 -10.94 -16.06
CA GLY A 178 5.33 -11.54 -16.80
C GLY A 178 4.86 -12.73 -17.65
N PRO A 179 5.77 -13.34 -18.43
CA PRO A 179 5.44 -14.49 -19.27
C PRO A 179 5.15 -15.77 -18.47
N ASP A 180 5.68 -15.86 -17.24
CA ASP A 180 5.52 -17.04 -16.39
C ASP A 180 4.20 -16.98 -15.60
N PRO A 181 3.24 -17.88 -15.87
CA PRO A 181 1.97 -17.92 -15.16
C PRO A 181 2.09 -18.34 -13.68
N ALA A 182 3.18 -19.01 -13.28
CA ALA A 182 3.38 -19.46 -11.90
C ALA A 182 3.56 -18.29 -10.93
N ARG A 183 4.00 -17.13 -11.41
CA ARG A 183 4.21 -15.92 -10.58
C ARG A 183 2.96 -15.46 -9.84
N LEU A 184 1.77 -15.69 -10.41
CA LEU A 184 0.52 -15.35 -9.72
C LEU A 184 0.29 -16.26 -8.50
N ALA A 185 0.55 -17.57 -8.65
CA ALA A 185 0.46 -18.52 -7.55
C ALA A 185 1.54 -18.25 -6.49
N THR A 186 2.75 -17.87 -6.91
CA THR A 186 3.81 -17.46 -5.97
C THR A 186 3.43 -16.20 -5.19
N LEU A 187 2.85 -15.19 -5.85
CA LEU A 187 2.33 -14.00 -5.16
C LEU A 187 1.27 -14.38 -4.13
N GLU A 188 0.35 -15.26 -4.48
CA GLU A 188 -0.69 -15.76 -3.56
C GLU A 188 -0.07 -16.48 -2.36
N ALA A 189 0.92 -17.34 -2.59
CA ALA A 189 1.63 -18.05 -1.53
C ALA A 189 2.44 -17.10 -0.62
N GLN A 190 3.13 -16.11 -1.19
CA GLN A 190 3.85 -15.08 -0.42
C GLN A 190 2.89 -14.25 0.44
N LEU A 191 1.71 -13.91 -0.10
CA LEU A 191 0.70 -13.17 0.66
C LEU A 191 0.12 -14.01 1.81
N GLY A 192 -0.01 -15.34 1.64
CA GLY A 192 -0.34 -16.30 2.71
C GLY A 192 -1.32 -15.75 3.75
N ASP A 193 -0.87 -15.68 5.01
CA ASP A 193 -1.57 -15.03 6.12
C ASP A 193 -1.13 -13.57 6.38
N ALA A 194 -0.23 -13.03 5.56
CA ALA A 194 0.41 -11.73 5.79
C ALA A 194 -0.63 -10.61 5.93
N VAL A 195 -1.63 -10.56 5.05
CA VAL A 195 -2.69 -9.55 5.12
C VAL A 195 -3.51 -9.69 6.41
N THR A 196 -3.83 -10.93 6.80
CA THR A 196 -4.55 -11.24 8.04
C THR A 196 -3.79 -10.74 9.27
N VAL A 197 -2.49 -11.08 9.35
CA VAL A 197 -1.62 -10.69 10.46
C VAL A 197 -1.50 -9.16 10.55
N ILE A 198 -1.36 -8.48 9.41
CA ILE A 198 -1.33 -7.01 9.36
C ILE A 198 -2.66 -6.43 9.85
N ALA A 199 -3.78 -6.97 9.39
CA ALA A 199 -5.11 -6.51 9.78
C ALA A 199 -5.35 -6.69 11.29
N ASP A 200 -4.95 -7.82 11.87
CA ASP A 200 -5.05 -8.09 13.30
C ASP A 200 -4.23 -7.08 14.12
N ALA A 201 -2.97 -6.84 13.74
CA ALA A 201 -2.10 -5.90 14.43
C ALA A 201 -2.64 -4.46 14.37
N LEU A 202 -3.16 -4.04 13.20
CA LEU A 202 -3.77 -2.73 13.03
C LEU A 202 -5.08 -2.61 13.82
N ALA A 203 -5.98 -3.59 13.73
CA ALA A 203 -7.27 -3.56 14.41
C ALA A 203 -7.14 -3.56 15.95
N ALA A 204 -6.09 -4.19 16.48
CA ALA A 204 -5.77 -4.22 17.90
C ALA A 204 -5.28 -2.86 18.48
N THR A 205 -5.01 -1.87 17.61
CA THR A 205 -4.72 -0.51 18.08
C THR A 205 -5.96 0.13 18.68
N ARG A 206 -5.79 1.07 19.62
CA ARG A 206 -6.90 1.88 20.13
C ARG A 206 -7.28 2.98 19.13
N GLY A 207 -8.56 3.36 19.15
CA GLY A 207 -9.09 4.49 18.38
C GLY A 207 -8.77 5.82 19.03
#